data_AF-A0A4P7WUD8-F1
#
_entry.id   AF-A0A4P7WUD8-F1
#
_cell.length_a   1.000
_cell.length_b   1.000
_cell.length_c   1.000
_cell.angle_alpha   90.00
_cell.angle_beta   90.00
_cell.angle_gamma   90.00
#
_symmetry.space_group_name_H-M   'P 1'
#
loop_
_entity.id
_entity.type
_entity.pdbx_description
1 polymer ?
#
loop_
_entity_poly.entity_id
_entity_poly.type
_entity_poly.pdbx_seq_one_letter_code
_entity_poly.pdbx_strand_id
1 'polypeptide(L)'
;MDNIIKYDVGSNAIKHLLTVSNTIELSYVYLQSKTTNDDIKSWIEDHLSYTLSFKQQSISILKTLNSTQKELSNSAIKLKYSFLKVKSLFYKIEDDVIINECLKLNAYFLNELNKEMKSGILSKSSYNLLNTLKNNLLTTKQDFYFSRLRVS
;
A
#
# COMPACT_ATOMS: atom_id res chain seq x y z
N MET A 1 -33.18 3.02 1.31
CA MET A 1 -32.14 3.93 1.84
C MET A 1 -30.87 3.18 2.26
N ASP A 2 -30.98 2.03 2.91
CA ASP A 2 -29.83 1.26 3.42
C ASP A 2 -28.78 0.85 2.37
N ASN A 3 -29.17 0.56 1.13
CA ASN A 3 -28.22 0.19 0.09
C ASN A 3 -27.35 1.39 -0.34
N ILE A 4 -27.91 2.61 -0.40
CA ILE A 4 -27.17 3.81 -0.80
C ILE A 4 -26.10 4.16 0.24
N ILE A 5 -26.45 4.12 1.53
CA ILE A 5 -25.52 4.41 2.64
C ILE A 5 -24.35 3.41 2.67
N LYS A 6 -24.60 2.12 2.41
CA LYS A 6 -23.56 1.07 2.33
C LYS A 6 -22.59 1.31 1.17
N TYR A 7 -23.08 1.80 0.03
CA TYR A 7 -22.24 2.13 -1.12
C TYR A 7 -21.39 3.38 -0.87
N ASP A 8 -21.93 4.41 -0.20
CA ASP A 8 -21.20 5.63 0.11
C ASP A 8 -20.08 5.39 1.14
N VAL A 9 -20.37 4.70 2.24
CA VAL A 9 -19.36 4.36 3.26
C VAL A 9 -18.26 3.47 2.68
N GLY A 10 -18.63 2.43 1.91
CA GLY A 10 -17.67 1.58 1.23
C GLY A 10 -16.82 2.32 0.20
N SER A 11 -17.39 3.27 -0.54
CA SER A 11 -16.64 4.08 -1.51
C SER A 11 -15.66 5.04 -0.84
N ASN A 12 -16.03 5.62 0.31
CA ASN A 12 -15.16 6.53 1.07
C ASN A 12 -13.98 5.80 1.70
N ALA A 13 -14.21 4.61 2.27
CA ALA A 13 -13.16 3.73 2.76
C ALA A 13 -12.15 3.39 1.64
N ILE A 14 -12.64 3.00 0.45
CA ILE A 14 -11.79 2.70 -0.70
C ILE A 14 -11.02 3.94 -1.17
N LYS A 15 -11.66 5.12 -1.25
CA LYS A 15 -10.98 6.37 -1.65
C LYS A 15 -9.88 6.78 -0.67
N HIS A 16 -10.13 6.66 0.64
CA HIS A 16 -9.14 6.95 1.66
C HIS A 16 -7.94 5.99 1.53
N LEU A 17 -8.20 4.68 1.48
CA LEU A 17 -7.16 3.67 1.34
C LEU A 17 -6.41 3.77 0.01
N LEU A 18 -7.07 4.23 -1.06
CA LEU A 18 -6.38 4.53 -2.32
C LEU A 18 -5.37 5.66 -2.15
N THR A 19 -5.72 6.70 -1.39
CA THR A 19 -4.79 7.79 -1.07
C THR A 19 -3.61 7.28 -0.23
N VAL A 20 -3.89 6.49 0.80
CA VAL A 20 -2.87 5.84 1.63
C VAL A 20 -1.95 4.96 0.78
N SER A 21 -2.52 4.16 -0.12
CA SER A 21 -1.77 3.24 -0.99
C SER A 21 -0.80 3.95 -1.95
N ASN A 22 -1.15 5.16 -2.43
CA ASN A 22 -0.23 5.97 -3.23
C ASN A 22 1.01 6.39 -2.42
N THR A 23 0.82 6.78 -1.16
CA THR A 23 1.91 7.15 -0.25
C THR A 23 2.78 5.93 0.11
N ILE A 24 2.15 4.77 0.32
CA ILE A 24 2.85 3.50 0.58
C ILE A 24 3.70 3.09 -0.62
N GLU A 25 3.12 3.08 -1.82
CA GLU A 25 3.83 2.75 -3.07
C GLU A 25 5.07 3.64 -3.25
N LEU A 26 4.89 4.96 -3.09
CA LEU A 26 5.98 5.93 -3.16
C LEU A 26 7.11 5.61 -2.19
N SER A 27 6.76 5.29 -0.95
CA SER A 27 7.72 4.99 0.10
C SER A 27 8.45 3.67 -0.17
N TYR A 28 7.76 2.64 -0.63
CA TYR A 28 8.37 1.37 -0.99
C TYR A 28 9.31 1.48 -2.19
N VAL A 29 8.93 2.18 -3.26
CA VAL A 29 9.84 2.44 -4.39
C VAL A 29 11.10 3.17 -3.94
N TYR A 30 10.95 4.16 -3.03
CA TYR A 30 12.10 4.85 -2.46
C TYR A 30 13.00 3.89 -1.67
N LEU A 31 12.44 3.09 -0.76
CA LEU A 31 13.22 2.14 0.05
C LEU A 31 13.91 1.06 -0.82
N GLN A 32 13.23 0.56 -1.85
CA GLN A 32 13.80 -0.38 -2.83
C GLN A 32 15.03 0.23 -3.51
N SER A 33 14.96 1.51 -3.87
CA SER A 33 16.09 2.23 -4.50
C SER A 33 17.27 2.49 -3.57
N LYS A 34 17.12 2.23 -2.27
CA LYS A 34 18.10 2.52 -1.22
C LYS A 34 18.84 1.30 -0.69
N THR A 35 18.31 0.10 -0.93
CA THR A 35 18.97 -1.15 -0.55
C THR A 35 19.65 -1.80 -1.76
N THR A 36 20.76 -2.48 -1.52
CA THR A 36 21.36 -3.41 -2.49
C THR A 36 21.07 -4.88 -2.14
N ASN A 37 20.49 -5.15 -0.98
CA ASN A 37 20.17 -6.49 -0.50
C ASN A 37 18.96 -7.04 -1.26
N ASP A 38 19.16 -8.19 -1.92
CA ASP A 38 18.15 -8.76 -2.81
C ASP A 38 16.94 -9.34 -2.06
N ASP A 39 17.12 -9.82 -0.83
CA ASP A 39 16.00 -10.29 0.01
C ASP A 39 15.08 -9.11 0.37
N ILE A 40 15.66 -7.97 0.76
CA ILE A 40 14.89 -6.75 1.07
C ILE A 40 14.19 -6.24 -0.20
N LYS A 41 14.87 -6.23 -1.35
CA LYS A 41 14.25 -5.82 -2.62
C LYS A 41 13.07 -6.72 -2.98
N SER A 42 13.24 -8.04 -2.92
CA SER A 42 12.18 -9.01 -3.23
C SER A 42 10.97 -8.79 -2.33
N TRP A 43 11.20 -8.59 -1.02
CA TRP A 43 10.12 -8.31 -0.08
C TRP A 43 9.38 -7.01 -0.44
N ILE A 44 10.11 -5.95 -0.81
CA ILE A 44 9.50 -4.68 -1.21
C ILE A 44 8.70 -4.84 -2.52
N GLU A 45 9.20 -5.63 -3.47
CA GLU A 45 8.52 -5.93 -4.75
C GLU A 45 7.19 -6.64 -4.54
N ASP A 46 7.13 -7.62 -3.64
CA ASP A 46 5.89 -8.30 -3.28
C ASP A 46 4.86 -7.31 -2.72
N HIS A 47 5.29 -6.41 -1.83
CA HIS A 47 4.39 -5.41 -1.24
C HIS A 47 3.94 -4.35 -2.25
N LEU A 48 4.80 -3.98 -3.20
CA LEU A 48 4.43 -3.13 -4.32
C LEU A 48 3.37 -3.83 -5.19
N SER A 49 3.55 -5.11 -5.48
CA SER A 49 2.58 -5.92 -6.24
C SER A 49 1.20 -5.95 -5.56
N TYR A 50 1.16 -6.19 -4.24
CA TYR A 50 -0.08 -6.17 -3.45
C TYR A 50 -0.75 -4.79 -3.48
N THR A 51 0.05 -3.73 -3.33
CA THR A 51 -0.44 -2.34 -3.34
C THR A 51 -1.02 -1.97 -4.71
N LEU A 52 -0.36 -2.35 -5.80
CA LEU A 52 -0.82 -2.11 -7.17
C LEU A 52 -2.10 -2.88 -7.48
N SER A 53 -2.18 -4.16 -7.10
CA SER A 53 -3.38 -4.98 -7.26
C SER A 53 -4.57 -4.38 -6.51
N PHE A 54 -4.35 -3.94 -5.26
CA PHE A 54 -5.37 -3.25 -4.47
C PHE A 54 -5.85 -1.96 -5.15
N LYS A 55 -4.93 -1.13 -5.66
CA LYS A 55 -5.26 0.12 -6.37
C LYS A 55 -6.12 -0.13 -7.62
N GLN A 56 -5.74 -1.11 -8.43
CA GLN A 56 -6.47 -1.46 -9.66
C GLN A 56 -7.90 -1.91 -9.34
N GLN A 57 -8.06 -2.83 -8.39
CA GLN A 57 -9.37 -3.32 -7.96
C GLN A 57 -10.22 -2.22 -7.30
N SER A 58 -9.59 -1.36 -6.50
CA SER A 58 -10.24 -0.18 -5.90
C SER A 58 -10.86 0.73 -6.96
N ILE A 59 -10.09 1.08 -7.99
CA ILE A 59 -10.57 1.92 -9.10
C ILE A 59 -11.72 1.23 -9.84
N SER A 60 -11.63 -0.09 -10.07
CA SER A 60 -12.69 -0.85 -10.71
C SER A 60 -14.00 -0.78 -9.92
N ILE A 61 -13.95 -1.01 -8.60
CA ILE A 61 -15.13 -0.92 -7.72
C ILE A 61 -15.71 0.51 -7.72
N LEU A 62 -14.86 1.54 -7.60
CA LEU A 62 -15.33 2.94 -7.58
C LEU A 62 -16.00 3.35 -8.89
N LYS A 63 -15.52 2.85 -10.03
CA LYS A 63 -16.15 3.04 -11.35
C LYS A 63 -17.52 2.37 -11.42
N THR A 64 -17.65 1.13 -10.94
CA THR A 64 -18.94 0.42 -10.89
C THR A 64 -19.96 1.13 -10.00
N LEU A 65 -19.52 1.85 -8.98
CA LEU A 65 -20.38 2.59 -8.05
C LEU A 65 -20.78 3.99 -8.54
N ASN A 66 -20.48 4.38 -9.79
CA ASN A 66 -20.72 5.73 -10.35
C ASN A 66 -20.18 6.87 -9.47
N SER A 67 -19.22 6.57 -8.59
CA SER A 67 -18.59 7.58 -7.76
C SER A 67 -17.57 8.33 -8.61
N THR A 68 -17.87 9.59 -8.93
CA THR A 68 -16.99 10.48 -9.71
C THR A 68 -15.65 10.62 -9.00
N GLN A 69 -14.67 9.88 -9.49
CA GLN A 69 -13.30 9.97 -9.01
C GLN A 69 -12.65 11.15 -9.74
N LYS A 70 -12.32 12.22 -9.02
CA LYS A 70 -11.36 13.20 -9.53
C LYS A 70 -10.06 12.44 -9.77
N GLU A 71 -9.67 12.27 -11.03
CA GLU A 71 -8.35 11.74 -11.36
C GLU A 71 -7.31 12.65 -10.71
N LEU A 72 -6.68 12.15 -9.64
CA LEU A 72 -5.47 12.77 -9.12
C LEU A 72 -4.40 12.57 -10.20
N SER A 73 -4.00 13.67 -10.84
CA SER A 73 -3.00 13.62 -11.91
C SER A 73 -1.69 13.04 -11.36
N ASN A 74 -1.32 11.87 -11.87
CA ASN A 74 -0.09 11.17 -11.50
C ASN A 74 1.19 11.88 -11.97
N SER A 75 1.09 13.07 -12.58
CA SER A 75 2.21 13.84 -13.11
C SER A 75 3.09 14.43 -12.01
N ALA A 76 2.50 15.02 -10.96
CA ALA A 76 3.25 15.54 -9.81
C ALA A 76 3.97 14.41 -9.05
N ILE A 77 3.30 13.26 -8.96
CA ILE A 77 3.84 12.04 -8.36
C ILE A 77 5.02 11.51 -9.21
N LYS A 78 4.87 11.40 -10.54
CA LYS A 78 5.95 11.02 -11.48
C LYS A 78 7.16 11.96 -11.41
N LEU A 79 6.95 13.27 -11.30
CA LEU A 79 8.05 14.24 -11.20
C LEU A 79 8.85 14.06 -9.91
N LYS A 80 8.14 13.84 -8.79
CA LYS A 80 8.74 13.51 -7.49
C LYS A 80 9.52 12.20 -7.54
N TYR A 81 9.00 11.19 -8.25
CA TYR A 81 9.67 9.90 -8.49
C TYR A 81 11.01 10.05 -9.23
N SER A 82 11.04 10.78 -10.34
CA SER A 82 12.28 10.99 -11.10
C SER A 82 13.35 11.67 -10.26
N PHE A 83 12.95 12.63 -9.42
CA PHE A 83 13.87 13.35 -8.53
C PHE A 83 14.41 12.45 -7.39
N LEU A 84 13.57 11.60 -6.80
CA LEU A 84 13.97 10.67 -5.74
C LEU A 84 14.91 9.56 -6.27
N LYS A 85 14.69 9.06 -7.49
CA LYS A 85 15.55 8.06 -8.14
C LYS A 85 16.96 8.58 -8.40
N VAL A 86 17.11 9.88 -8.71
CA VAL A 86 18.44 10.49 -8.88
C VAL A 86 19.15 10.67 -7.54
N LYS A 87 18.45 11.12 -6.49
CA LYS A 87 19.02 11.23 -5.13
C LYS A 87 19.35 9.87 -4.51
N SER A 88 18.69 8.79 -4.95
CA SER A 88 18.90 7.47 -4.34
C SER A 88 20.29 6.92 -4.58
N LEU A 89 20.87 7.20 -5.76
CA LEU A 89 22.18 6.75 -6.23
C LEU A 89 23.36 7.21 -5.35
N PHE A 90 23.19 8.24 -4.51
CA PHE A 90 24.29 8.89 -3.79
C PHE A 90 24.31 8.63 -2.27
N TYR A 91 23.35 7.90 -1.71
CA TYR A 91 23.33 7.60 -0.27
C TYR A 91 22.85 6.18 -0.01
N LYS A 92 23.76 5.30 0.44
CA LYS A 92 23.42 4.00 1.03
C LYS A 92 22.86 4.24 2.43
N ILE A 93 21.68 3.70 2.70
CA ILE A 93 21.09 3.60 4.03
C ILE A 93 21.38 2.19 4.52
N GLU A 94 21.72 2.02 5.80
CA GLU A 94 21.93 0.70 6.40
C GLU A 94 20.68 -0.18 6.25
N ASP A 95 20.86 -1.45 5.92
CA ASP A 95 19.76 -2.38 5.64
C ASP A 95 18.80 -2.49 6.83
N ASP A 96 19.30 -2.45 8.07
CA ASP A 96 18.47 -2.45 9.29
C ASP A 96 17.53 -1.24 9.38
N VAL A 97 17.97 -0.08 8.91
CA VAL A 97 17.13 1.13 8.87
C VAL A 97 16.03 0.95 7.83
N ILE A 98 16.37 0.42 6.66
CA ILE A 98 15.40 0.13 5.58
C ILE A 98 14.36 -0.89 6.05
N ILE A 99 14.82 -1.94 6.73
CA ILE A 99 13.99 -2.99 7.35
C ILE A 99 12.99 -2.38 8.33
N ASN A 100 13.47 -1.53 9.23
CA ASN A 100 12.59 -0.88 10.22
C ASN A 100 11.56 0.05 9.57
N GLU A 101 11.94 0.81 8.54
CA GLU A 101 11.00 1.66 7.80
C GLU A 101 9.96 0.85 7.02
N CYS A 102 10.37 -0.26 6.40
CA CYS A 102 9.44 -1.20 5.76
C CYS A 102 8.39 -1.74 6.75
N LEU A 103 8.81 -2.14 7.94
CA LEU A 103 7.91 -2.63 8.98
C LEU A 103 6.94 -1.55 9.48
N LYS A 104 7.43 -0.30 9.67
CA LYS A 104 6.57 0.83 10.06
C LYS A 104 5.54 1.14 8.98
N LEU A 105 5.92 1.14 7.71
CA LEU A 105 5.01 1.37 6.59
C LEU A 105 3.94 0.27 6.50
N ASN A 106 4.34 -1.00 6.62
CA ASN A 106 3.41 -2.12 6.61
C ASN A 106 2.42 -2.02 7.78
N ALA A 107 2.91 -1.73 8.98
CA ALA A 107 2.08 -1.54 10.17
C ALA A 107 1.12 -0.35 10.05
N TYR A 108 1.58 0.77 9.48
CA TYR A 108 0.76 1.93 9.19
C TYR A 108 -0.36 1.58 8.21
N PHE A 109 -0.04 0.89 7.11
CA PHE A 109 -1.06 0.50 6.12
C PHE A 109 -2.11 -0.45 6.72
N LEU A 110 -1.66 -1.45 7.48
CA LEU A 110 -2.53 -2.37 8.19
C LEU A 110 -3.42 -1.65 9.22
N ASN A 111 -2.91 -0.61 9.89
CA ASN A 111 -3.69 0.19 10.83
C ASN A 111 -4.79 0.99 10.12
N GLU A 112 -4.47 1.70 9.03
CA GLU A 112 -5.47 2.43 8.25
C GLU A 112 -6.53 1.48 7.67
N LEU A 113 -6.11 0.32 7.16
CA LEU A 113 -7.02 -0.72 6.69
C LEU A 113 -7.97 -1.20 7.79
N ASN A 114 -7.45 -1.49 8.97
CA ASN A 114 -8.27 -1.94 10.10
C ASN A 114 -9.23 -0.86 10.60
N LYS A 115 -8.86 0.43 10.52
CA LYS A 115 -9.78 1.54 10.83
C LYS A 115 -10.97 1.53 9.86
N GLU A 116 -10.71 1.42 8.56
CA GLU A 116 -11.76 1.41 7.54
C GLU A 116 -12.61 0.14 7.57
N MET A 117 -12.05 -1.01 7.94
CA MET A 117 -12.83 -2.24 8.12
C MET A 117 -13.75 -2.17 9.36
N LYS A 118 -13.38 -1.39 10.38
CA LYS A 118 -14.19 -1.20 11.59
C LYS A 118 -15.23 -0.07 11.46
N SER A 119 -15.02 0.87 10.52
CA SER A 119 -15.77 2.12 10.44
C SER A 119 -17.18 1.99 9.84
N GLY A 120 -17.58 0.84 9.29
CA GLY A 120 -18.96 0.68 8.85
C GLY A 120 -19.33 -0.57 8.05
N ILE A 121 -20.53 -0.53 7.47
CA ILE A 121 -21.11 -1.62 6.68
C ILE A 121 -20.57 -1.53 5.25
N LEU A 122 -19.62 -2.42 4.94
CA LEU A 122 -19.03 -2.52 3.61
C LEU A 122 -19.91 -3.34 2.67
N SER A 123 -19.92 -2.96 1.39
CA SER A 123 -20.42 -3.86 0.34
C SER A 123 -19.60 -5.15 0.31
N LYS A 124 -20.17 -6.26 -0.19
CA LYS A 124 -19.45 -7.54 -0.30
C LYS A 124 -18.13 -7.39 -1.09
N SER A 125 -18.16 -6.64 -2.19
CA SER A 125 -16.96 -6.39 -3.02
C SER A 125 -15.90 -5.58 -2.28
N SER A 126 -16.32 -4.52 -1.56
CA SER A 126 -15.41 -3.71 -0.73
C SER A 126 -14.80 -4.55 0.38
N TYR A 127 -15.60 -5.33 1.11
CA TYR A 127 -15.11 -6.20 2.17
C TYR A 127 -14.09 -7.22 1.66
N ASN A 128 -14.38 -7.90 0.55
CA ASN A 128 -13.47 -8.87 -0.05
C ASN A 128 -12.14 -8.24 -0.46
N LEU A 129 -12.19 -7.04 -1.07
CA LEU A 129 -10.99 -6.29 -1.43
C LEU A 129 -10.15 -5.95 -0.19
N LEU A 130 -10.77 -5.38 0.84
CA LEU A 130 -10.07 -4.99 2.08
C LEU A 130 -9.50 -6.21 2.81
N ASN A 131 -10.25 -7.32 2.88
CA ASN A 131 -9.81 -8.54 3.53
C ASN A 131 -8.66 -9.23 2.76
N THR A 132 -8.68 -9.15 1.43
CA THR A 132 -7.57 -9.66 0.59
C THR A 132 -6.30 -8.87 0.85
N LEU A 133 -6.38 -7.54 0.86
CA LEU A 133 -5.24 -6.69 1.22
C LEU A 133 -4.75 -7.01 2.63
N LYS A 134 -5.65 -7.15 3.60
CA LYS A 134 -5.31 -7.47 4.99
C LYS A 134 -4.52 -8.77 5.10
N ASN A 135 -4.96 -9.83 4.42
CA ASN A 135 -4.28 -11.11 4.42
C ASN A 135 -2.86 -10.95 3.85
N ASN A 136 -2.72 -10.30 2.70
CA ASN A 136 -1.40 -10.07 2.07
C ASN A 136 -0.44 -9.30 2.99
N LEU A 137 -0.92 -8.29 3.73
CA LEU A 137 -0.09 -7.51 4.68
C LEU A 137 0.25 -8.27 5.97
N LEU A 138 -0.52 -9.31 6.32
CA LEU A 138 -0.32 -10.11 7.54
C LEU A 138 0.63 -11.28 7.34
N THR A 139 0.58 -11.96 6.20
CA THR A 139 1.46 -13.09 5.88
C THR A 139 2.94 -12.72 6.00
N THR A 140 3.25 -11.45 5.71
CA THR A 140 4.62 -10.96 5.54
C THR A 140 5.34 -10.56 6.81
N LYS A 141 4.64 -10.47 7.96
CA LYS A 141 5.30 -10.23 9.25
C LYS A 141 6.18 -11.43 9.64
N GLN A 142 5.75 -12.65 9.31
CA GLN A 142 6.51 -13.88 9.57
C GLN A 142 7.74 -13.99 8.67
N ASP A 143 7.59 -13.73 7.37
CA ASP A 143 8.69 -13.81 6.40
C ASP A 143 9.85 -12.84 6.73
N PHE A 144 9.54 -11.67 7.28
CA PHE A 144 10.56 -10.68 7.66
C PHE A 144 11.32 -11.02 8.94
N TYR A 145 10.70 -11.72 9.89
CA TYR A 145 11.42 -12.29 11.03
C TYR A 145 12.33 -13.44 10.59
N PHE A 146 11.94 -14.21 9.58
CA PHE A 146 12.78 -15.27 9.02
C PHE A 146 13.94 -14.74 8.17
N SER A 147 13.78 -13.62 7.45
CA SER A 147 14.89 -12.99 6.73
C SER A 147 15.93 -12.39 7.69
N ARG A 148 15.52 -11.82 8.83
CA ARG A 148 16.45 -11.40 9.90
C ARG A 148 17.33 -12.53 10.44
N LEU A 149 16.82 -13.76 10.48
CA LEU A 149 17.60 -14.95 10.90
C LEU A 149 18.64 -15.40 9.86
N ARG A 150 18.56 -14.92 8.61
CA ARG A 150 19.51 -15.27 7.54
C ARG A 150 20.59 -14.23 7.30
N VAL A 151 20.39 -13.01 7.82
CA VAL A 151 21.35 -11.89 7.70
C VAL A 151 22.34 -11.85 8.88
N SER A 152 22.08 -12.61 9.96
CA SER A 152 23.00 -12.87 11.08
C SER A 152 23.94 -14.03 10.81
#